data_AF-A0A931ZS68-F1
#
_entry.id   AF-A0A931ZS68-F1
#
_cell.length_a   1.000
_cell.length_b   1.000
_cell.length_c   1.000
_cell.angle_alpha   90.00
_cell.angle_beta   90.00
_cell.angle_gamma   90.00
#
_symmetry.space_group_name_H-M   'P 1'
#
loop_
_entity.id
_entity.type
_entity.pdbx_description
1 polymer ?
#
loop_
_entity_poly.entity_id
_entity_poly.type
_entity_poly.pdbx_seq_one_letter_code
_entity_poly.pdbx_strand_id
1 'polypeptide(L)'
;MISNQFLPKVYTPEQVAIMLQLSKNTIYQLISRGEIVAKKIGKVYRIPASSLSFIFTGLDEDLYRAEQEDLKNIAKVQKELVEVRKKLRMSCSHTPAI
;
A
#
# COMPACT_ATOMS: atom_id res chain seq x y z
N MET A 1 -28.85 16.61 -1.35
CA MET A 1 -28.33 15.33 -0.83
C MET A 1 -26.85 15.54 -0.52
N ILE A 2 -26.46 15.51 0.76
CA ILE A 2 -25.07 15.72 1.14
C ILE A 2 -24.32 14.42 0.88
N SER A 3 -23.42 14.46 -0.10
CA SER A 3 -22.53 13.36 -0.48
C SER A 3 -21.60 13.04 0.69
N ASN A 4 -21.93 12.00 1.47
CA ASN A 4 -21.12 11.52 2.58
C ASN A 4 -19.91 10.73 2.05
N GLN A 5 -18.99 11.40 1.35
CA GLN A 5 -17.86 10.78 0.64
C GLN A 5 -16.50 11.01 1.32
N PHE A 6 -16.45 11.62 2.53
CA PHE A 6 -15.18 12.00 3.16
C PHE A 6 -15.03 11.64 4.63
N LEU A 7 -15.91 10.78 5.18
CA LEU A 7 -15.71 10.26 6.53
C LEU A 7 -14.94 8.93 6.47
N PRO A 8 -13.77 8.83 7.12
CA PRO A 8 -13.04 7.57 7.19
C PRO A 8 -13.91 6.52 7.88
N LYS A 9 -14.11 5.38 7.21
CA LYS A 9 -14.88 4.26 7.77
C LYS A 9 -14.17 3.75 9.03
N VAL A 10 -14.93 3.60 10.11
CA VAL A 10 -14.44 3.09 11.40
C VAL A 10 -15.29 1.91 11.85
N TYR A 11 -14.64 0.93 12.46
CA TYR A 11 -15.24 -0.34 12.87
C TYR A 11 -15.08 -0.57 14.37
N THR A 12 -15.96 -1.39 14.96
CA THR A 12 -15.76 -1.93 16.31
C THR A 12 -14.84 -3.15 16.28
N PRO A 13 -14.20 -3.50 17.41
CA PRO A 13 -13.45 -4.75 17.53
C PRO A 13 -14.29 -5.99 17.17
N GLU A 14 -15.59 -5.91 17.39
CA GLU A 14 -16.53 -7.00 17.16
C GLU A 14 -16.85 -7.16 15.66
N GLN A 15 -17.01 -6.04 14.95
CA GLN A 15 -17.14 -6.05 13.49
C GLN A 15 -15.85 -6.56 12.84
N VAL A 16 -14.69 -6.12 13.33
CA VAL A 16 -13.39 -6.57 12.83
C VAL A 16 -13.17 -8.06 13.08
N ALA A 17 -13.58 -8.57 14.25
CA ALA A 17 -13.52 -9.99 14.56
C ALA A 17 -14.31 -10.83 13.54
N ILE A 18 -15.50 -10.37 13.14
CA ILE A 18 -16.32 -11.04 12.12
C ILE A 18 -15.65 -10.97 10.74
N MET A 19 -15.09 -9.82 10.37
CA MET A 19 -14.42 -9.62 9.07
C MET A 19 -13.18 -10.48 8.90
N LEU A 20 -12.35 -10.57 9.95
CA LEU A 20 -11.11 -11.36 9.95
C LEU A 20 -11.35 -12.82 10.35
N GLN A 21 -12.57 -13.19 10.73
CA GLN A 21 -12.91 -14.51 11.29
C GLN A 21 -12.06 -14.90 12.50
N LEU A 22 -11.73 -13.93 13.35
CA LEU A 22 -10.93 -14.09 14.56
C LEU A 22 -11.78 -13.95 15.83
N SER A 23 -11.29 -14.46 16.95
CA SER A 23 -11.93 -14.24 18.24
C SER A 23 -11.81 -12.78 18.70
N LYS A 24 -12.79 -12.28 19.46
CA LYS A 24 -12.72 -10.92 20.05
C LYS A 24 -11.45 -10.74 20.89
N ASN A 25 -11.05 -11.77 21.64
CA ASN A 25 -9.83 -11.75 22.45
C ASN A 25 -8.59 -11.56 21.59
N THR A 26 -8.51 -12.26 20.44
CA THR A 26 -7.41 -12.09 19.50
C THR A 26 -7.34 -10.65 19.00
N ILE A 27 -8.47 -10.04 18.63
CA ILE A 27 -8.49 -8.62 18.21
C ILE A 27 -7.99 -7.70 19.33
N TYR A 28 -8.43 -7.90 20.58
CA TYR A 28 -7.91 -7.10 21.71
C TYR A 28 -6.42 -7.33 21.96
N GLN A 29 -5.92 -8.56 21.79
CA GLN A 29 -4.49 -8.85 21.89
C GLN A 29 -3.71 -8.13 20.78
N LEU A 30 -4.17 -8.19 19.54
CA LEU A 30 -3.55 -7.49 18.40
C LEU A 30 -3.52 -5.96 18.63
N ILE A 31 -4.59 -5.38 19.18
CA ILE A 31 -4.61 -3.96 19.56
C ILE A 31 -3.58 -3.68 20.66
N SER A 32 -3.50 -4.53 21.69
CA SER A 32 -2.57 -4.34 22.81
C SER A 32 -1.10 -4.49 22.39
N ARG A 33 -0.81 -5.35 21.42
CA ARG A 33 0.54 -5.54 20.84
C ARG A 33 0.93 -4.43 19.87
N GLY A 34 -0.02 -3.61 19.42
CA GLY A 34 0.21 -2.57 18.42
C GLY A 34 0.16 -3.06 16.98
N GLU A 35 -0.21 -4.34 16.74
CA GLU A 35 -0.39 -4.91 15.41
C GLU A 35 -1.62 -4.32 14.69
N ILE A 36 -2.65 -3.96 15.46
CA ILE A 36 -3.83 -3.23 14.96
C ILE A 36 -3.87 -1.85 15.60
N VAL A 37 -3.75 -0.81 14.77
CA VAL A 37 -3.93 0.56 15.22
C VAL A 37 -5.41 0.80 15.52
N ALA A 38 -5.70 1.14 16.77
CA ALA A 38 -7.05 1.46 17.23
C ALA A 38 -7.02 2.70 18.12
N LYS A 39 -8.07 3.52 18.04
CA LYS A 39 -8.28 4.64 18.96
C LYS A 39 -9.31 4.27 20.01
N LYS A 40 -8.95 4.39 21.28
CA LYS A 40 -9.91 4.27 22.38
C LYS A 40 -10.73 5.56 22.47
N ILE A 41 -12.05 5.44 22.35
CA ILE A 41 -13.00 6.55 22.49
C ILE A 41 -13.96 6.16 23.62
N GLY A 42 -13.78 6.79 24.79
CA GLY A 42 -14.48 6.41 26.01
C GLY A 42 -14.14 4.98 26.44
N LYS A 43 -15.14 4.10 26.51
CA LYS A 43 -15.00 2.69 26.91
C LYS A 43 -14.81 1.71 25.74
N VAL A 44 -14.89 2.19 24.50
CA VAL A 44 -14.85 1.35 23.30
C VAL A 44 -13.67 1.69 22.42
N TYR A 45 -13.13 0.70 21.72
CA TYR A 45 -12.13 0.90 20.68
C TYR A 45 -12.80 1.14 19.33
N ARG A 46 -12.17 1.98 18.52
CA ARG A 46 -12.54 2.21 17.12
C ARG A 46 -11.33 1.96 16.24
N ILE A 47 -11.52 1.13 15.23
CA ILE A 47 -10.46 0.70 14.31
C ILE A 47 -10.77 1.34 12.96
N PRO A 48 -9.89 2.20 12.42
CA PRO A 48 -10.09 2.78 11.10
C PRO A 48 -9.88 1.71 10.01
N ALA A 49 -10.62 1.82 8.90
CA ALA A 49 -10.53 0.88 7.78
C ALA A 49 -9.10 0.78 7.21
N SER A 50 -8.38 1.90 7.14
CA SER A 50 -7.00 1.95 6.63
C SER A 50 -6.04 1.02 7.39
N SER A 51 -6.23 0.86 8.70
CA SER A 51 -5.40 -0.04 9.51
C SER A 51 -5.70 -1.51 9.28
N LEU A 52 -6.89 -1.85 8.79
CA LEU A 52 -7.23 -3.22 8.43
C LEU A 52 -6.63 -3.62 7.09
N SER A 53 -6.55 -2.69 6.12
CA SER A 53 -5.93 -2.96 4.81
C SER A 53 -4.52 -3.53 4.97
N PHE A 54 -3.74 -2.99 5.92
CA PHE A 54 -2.40 -3.48 6.24
C PHE A 54 -2.34 -4.98 6.58
N ILE A 55 -3.32 -5.48 7.34
CA ILE A 55 -3.40 -6.90 7.74
C ILE A 55 -3.71 -7.78 6.52
N PHE A 56 -4.56 -7.33 5.59
CA PHE A 56 -4.95 -8.11 4.41
C PHE A 56 -3.87 -8.17 3.34
N THR A 57 -3.12 -7.08 3.15
CA THR A 57 -2.10 -6.99 2.10
C THR A 57 -0.73 -7.50 2.54
N GLY A 58 -0.47 -7.59 3.86
CA GLY A 58 0.82 -8.04 4.40
C GLY A 58 2.00 -7.12 4.02
N LEU A 59 1.70 -5.90 3.58
CA LEU A 59 2.62 -4.89 3.06
C LEU A 59 2.26 -3.54 3.68
N ASP A 60 3.26 -2.79 4.13
CA ASP A 60 3.11 -1.38 4.50
C ASP A 60 2.47 -0.62 3.33
N GLU A 61 1.44 0.17 3.63
CA GLU A 61 0.75 1.04 2.65
C GLU A 61 1.74 1.90 1.86
N ASP A 62 2.84 2.29 2.51
CA ASP A 62 3.94 3.04 1.91
C ASP A 62 4.64 2.24 0.81
N LEU A 63 4.85 0.94 1.02
CA LEU A 63 5.49 0.05 0.04
C LEU A 63 4.57 -0.23 -1.14
N TYR A 64 3.26 -0.43 -0.88
CA TYR A 64 2.27 -0.61 -1.95
C TYR A 64 2.14 0.63 -2.84
N ARG A 65 2.15 1.82 -2.25
CA ARG A 65 2.12 3.08 -3.00
C ARG A 65 3.38 3.27 -3.84
N ALA A 66 4.55 3.02 -3.26
CA ALA A 66 5.81 3.07 -3.98
C ALA A 66 5.82 2.09 -5.17
N GLU A 67 5.34 0.86 -4.97
CA GLU A 67 5.20 -0.13 -6.05
C GLU A 67 4.27 0.37 -7.16
N GLN A 68 3.12 0.97 -6.83
CA GLN A 68 2.22 1.53 -7.83
C GLN A 68 2.84 2.68 -8.63
N GLU A 69 3.64 3.54 -7.98
CA GLU A 69 4.37 4.60 -8.66
C GLU A 69 5.46 4.05 -9.58
N ASP A 70 6.20 3.03 -9.13
CA ASP A 70 7.22 2.35 -9.92
C ASP A 70 6.62 1.67 -11.16
N LEU A 71 5.48 0.98 -10.99
CA LEU A 71 4.75 0.35 -12.09
C LEU A 71 4.32 1.36 -13.17
N LYS A 72 3.88 2.56 -12.77
CA LYS A 72 3.53 3.64 -13.71
C LYS A 72 4.77 4.16 -14.47
N ASN A 73 5.90 4.25 -13.79
CA ASN A 73 7.15 4.75 -14.38
C ASN A 73 7.88 3.72 -15.24
N ILE A 74 7.58 2.43 -15.08
CA ILE A 74 8.27 1.32 -15.76
C ILE A 74 8.27 1.48 -17.29
N ALA A 75 7.15 1.92 -17.87
CA ALA A 75 7.03 2.10 -19.32
C ALA A 75 7.95 3.21 -19.85
N LYS A 76 8.11 4.29 -19.07
CA LYS A 76 9.00 5.40 -19.41
C LYS A 76 10.46 4.96 -19.32
N VAL A 77 10.84 4.25 -18.25
CA VAL A 77 12.19 3.72 -18.08
C VAL A 77 12.57 2.79 -19.23
N GLN A 78 11.67 1.88 -19.62
CA GLN A 78 11.93 0.98 -20.74
C GLN A 78 12.14 1.73 -22.06
N LYS A 79 11.33 2.77 -22.32
CA LYS A 79 11.48 3.59 -23.52
C LYS A 79 12.83 4.30 -23.55
N GLU A 80 13.23 4.95 -22.46
CA GLU A 80 14.53 5.61 -22.34
C GLU A 80 15.69 4.63 -22.54
N LEU A 81 15.61 3.44 -21.93
CA LEU A 81 16.62 2.39 -22.10
C LEU A 81 16.77 1.96 -23.57
N VAL A 82 15.65 1.82 -24.29
CA VAL A 82 15.66 1.48 -25.73
C VAL A 82 16.35 2.58 -26.54
N GLU A 83 16.02 3.85 -26.27
CA GLU A 83 16.61 4.99 -26.98
C GLU A 83 18.12 5.11 -26.72
N VAL A 84 18.56 4.99 -25.46
CA VAL A 84 19.99 4.97 -25.10
C VAL A 84 20.72 3.82 -25.80
N ARG A 85 20.14 2.62 -25.81
CA ARG A 85 20.74 1.45 -26.47
C ARG A 85 20.88 1.64 -27.98
N LYS A 86 19.89 2.27 -28.62
CA LYS A 86 19.96 2.64 -30.04
C LYS A 86 21.08 3.64 -30.30
N LYS A 87 21.18 4.68 -29.47
CA LYS A 87 22.23 5.70 -29.57
C LYS A 87 23.63 5.10 -29.42
N LEU A 88 23.83 4.24 -28.43
CA LEU A 88 25.10 3.53 -28.20
C LEU A 88 25.46 2.58 -29.35
N ARG A 89 24.49 1.87 -29.93
CA ARG A 89 24.72 1.07 -31.16
C ARG A 89 25.17 1.93 -32.34
N MET A 90 24.60 3.12 -32.48
CA MET A 90 24.96 4.04 -33.57
C MET A 90 26.32 4.71 -33.35
N SER A 91 26.76 4.94 -32.11
CA SER A 91 28.11 5.48 -31.85
C SER A 91 29.22 4.44 -32.07
N CYS A 92 28.96 3.14 -31.85
CA CYS A 92 29.96 2.09 -32.08
C CYS A 92 30.18 1.75 -33.56
N SER A 93 29.27 2.12 -34.48
CA SER A 93 29.45 1.87 -35.92
C SER A 93 30.33 2.92 -36.62
N HIS A 94 30.80 3.94 -35.89
CA HIS A 94 31.60 5.05 -36.42
C HIS A 94 33.04 5.11 -35.90
N THR A 95 33.51 4.15 -35.09
CA THR A 95 34.94 4.04 -34.79
C THR A 95 35.68 3.59 -36.04
N PRO A 96 36.50 4.45 -36.67
CA PRO A 96 37.34 4.01 -37.78
C PRO A 96 38.38 3.04 -37.21
N ALA A 97 38.49 1.86 -37.81
CA ALA A 97 39.60 0.97 -37.56
C ALA A 97 40.89 1.70 -37.93
N ILE A 98 41.78 1.88 -36.94
CA ILE A 98 43.15 2.37 -37.12
C ILE A 98 43.99 1.24 -37.73
#